data_AF-A0AA94ENL7-F1
#
_entry.id   AF-A0AA94ENL7-F1
#
_cell.length_a   1.000
_cell.length_b   1.000
_cell.length_c   1.000
_cell.angle_alpha   90.00
_cell.angle_beta   90.00
_cell.angle_gamma   90.00
#
_symmetry.space_group_name_H-M   'P 1'
#
loop_
_entity.id
_entity.type
_entity.pdbx_description
1 polymer ?
#
loop_
_entity_poly.entity_id
_entity_poly.type
_entity_poly.pdbx_seq_one_letter_code
_entity_poly.pdbx_strand_id
1 'polypeptide(L)'
;MNTPNVEAVKLDELNCWRIRHGQAEVLVAQQGAHILSYQIDGQPPIIWLNDKAVFKTGKSIRAGVPVCWPWFGKFERNPQSVQAMYTGEQPAPAHGLVRAMDWELGGIESEADGVKVEFKLPYPEGGLPGWPHQVDLTLTLHLSEQLSFSLTSHNRGSDTVSLSQALHTYFAVSDVRNVHVDGVNGLNYIETLDDWKTNTQQGDLHFAGETDRIYLDAPPQLSIVDAAWERRIVLTATGSRTAVIWNPWIDRAAALADMDNDGWQRMLCIETANVMDDVVTLAPSASHTMGVSIDSKPL
;
A
#
# COMPACT_ATOMS: atom_id res chain seq x y z
N MET A 1 4.48 30.18 -7.69
CA MET A 1 4.76 28.77 -7.39
C MET A 1 5.00 28.70 -5.90
N ASN A 2 4.16 28.00 -5.14
CA ASN A 2 4.43 27.77 -3.72
C ASN A 2 5.59 26.79 -3.64
N THR A 3 6.75 27.24 -3.15
CA THR A 3 7.89 26.36 -2.91
C THR A 3 7.46 25.23 -1.96
N PRO A 4 7.73 23.95 -2.27
CA PRO A 4 7.51 22.87 -1.33
C PRO A 4 8.11 23.19 0.03
N ASN A 5 7.35 22.93 1.10
CA ASN A 5 7.92 22.90 2.43
C ASN A 5 8.23 21.44 2.78
N VAL A 6 9.52 21.14 2.91
CA VAL A 6 10.01 19.82 3.29
C VAL A 6 10.68 19.95 4.65
N GLU A 7 10.16 19.23 5.64
CA GLU A 7 10.68 19.18 6.99
C GLU A 7 11.14 17.76 7.30
N ALA A 8 12.42 17.59 7.64
CA ALA A 8 12.91 16.34 8.18
C ALA A 8 12.42 16.19 9.62
N VAL A 9 11.76 15.08 9.93
CA VAL A 9 11.25 14.77 11.26
C VAL A 9 11.66 13.37 11.69
N LYS A 10 11.64 13.12 12.99
CA LYS A 10 11.94 11.81 13.56
C LYS A 10 10.74 11.31 14.35
N LEU A 11 10.23 10.14 13.99
CA LEU A 11 9.20 9.44 14.76
C LEU A 11 9.87 8.29 15.50
N ASP A 12 10.06 8.45 16.79
CA ASP A 12 10.79 7.52 17.65
C ASP A 12 12.20 7.20 17.07
N GLU A 13 12.41 6.06 16.42
CA GLU A 13 13.70 5.71 15.81
C GLU A 13 13.80 6.05 14.32
N LEU A 14 12.66 6.28 13.64
CA LEU A 14 12.62 6.38 12.18
C LEU A 14 12.76 7.81 11.67
N ASN A 15 13.65 7.99 10.69
CA ASN A 15 13.75 9.22 9.92
C ASN A 15 12.55 9.33 8.98
N CYS A 16 11.96 10.52 8.90
CA CYS A 16 10.80 10.82 8.09
C CYS A 16 10.92 12.21 7.44
N TRP A 17 10.11 12.45 6.42
CA TRP A 17 9.92 13.76 5.80
C TRP A 17 8.45 14.12 5.80
N ARG A 18 8.12 15.28 6.37
CA ARG A 18 6.84 15.94 6.19
C ARG A 18 6.95 16.88 5.00
N ILE A 19 6.09 16.70 4.03
CA ILE A 19 6.14 17.41 2.75
C ILE A 19 4.79 18.06 2.53
N ARG A 20 4.81 19.38 2.36
CA ARG A 20 3.63 20.19 2.09
C ARG A 20 3.67 20.83 0.71
N HIS A 21 2.52 20.80 0.03
CA HIS A 21 2.25 21.53 -1.20
C HIS A 21 0.85 22.12 -1.14
N GLY A 22 0.74 23.45 -1.13
CA GLY A 22 -0.55 24.12 -0.89
C GLY A 22 -1.13 23.74 0.47
N GLN A 23 -2.34 23.18 0.46
CA GLN A 23 -3.03 22.67 1.67
C GLN A 23 -2.75 21.19 1.94
N ALA A 24 -2.07 20.50 1.03
CA ALA A 24 -1.82 19.08 1.13
C ALA A 24 -0.55 18.81 1.96
N GLU A 25 -0.60 17.81 2.84
CA GLU A 25 0.53 17.32 3.61
C GLU A 25 0.63 15.80 3.48
N VAL A 26 1.84 15.31 3.18
CA VAL A 26 2.19 13.89 3.27
C VAL A 26 3.36 13.70 4.22
N LEU A 27 3.32 12.64 5.00
CA LEU A 27 4.42 12.20 5.88
C LEU A 27 4.95 10.87 5.36
N VAL A 28 6.25 10.77 5.13
CA VAL A 28 6.88 9.56 4.59
C VAL A 28 8.06 9.15 5.47
N ALA A 29 8.11 7.89 5.88
CA ALA A 29 9.27 7.32 6.57
C ALA A 29 10.31 6.81 5.57
N GLN A 30 11.60 6.97 5.92
CA GLN A 30 12.70 6.38 5.17
C GLN A 30 12.59 4.85 5.12
N GLN A 31 12.29 4.25 6.25
CA GLN A 31 12.03 2.83 6.34
C GLN A 31 10.80 2.49 5.48
N GLY A 32 10.98 1.57 4.53
CA GLY A 32 9.94 1.09 3.63
C GLY A 32 9.53 2.07 2.53
N ALA A 33 10.19 3.24 2.41
CA ALA A 33 9.66 4.38 1.66
C ALA A 33 8.16 4.64 2.00
N HIS A 34 7.86 4.52 3.30
CA HIS A 34 6.52 4.23 3.78
C HIS A 34 5.74 5.53 3.95
N ILE A 35 4.74 5.75 3.09
CA ILE A 35 3.81 6.87 3.22
C ILE A 35 2.96 6.62 4.48
N LEU A 36 3.18 7.38 5.54
CA LEU A 36 2.55 7.19 6.85
C LEU A 36 1.16 7.84 6.94
N SER A 37 1.01 9.02 6.34
CA SER A 37 -0.23 9.79 6.38
C SER A 37 -0.33 10.76 5.20
N TYR A 38 -1.56 11.08 4.82
CA TYR A 38 -1.88 12.09 3.81
C TYR A 38 -3.18 12.79 4.21
N GLN A 39 -3.15 14.13 4.18
CA GLN A 39 -4.27 14.97 4.57
C GLN A 39 -4.28 16.28 3.79
N ILE A 40 -5.46 16.90 3.73
CA ILE A 40 -5.67 18.27 3.23
C ILE A 40 -6.10 19.13 4.42
N ASP A 41 -5.48 20.30 4.59
CA ASP A 41 -5.78 21.22 5.69
C ASP A 41 -7.29 21.52 5.76
N GLY A 42 -7.88 21.33 6.95
CA GLY A 42 -9.32 21.54 7.19
C GLY A 42 -10.23 20.37 6.81
N GLN A 43 -9.70 19.29 6.23
CA GLN A 43 -10.44 18.05 5.96
C GLN A 43 -10.02 16.93 6.93
N PRO A 44 -10.87 15.90 7.15
CA PRO A 44 -10.44 14.67 7.82
C PRO A 44 -9.27 13.99 7.09
N PRO A 45 -8.42 13.23 7.79
CA PRO A 45 -7.28 12.53 7.16
C PRO A 45 -7.74 11.59 6.04
N ILE A 46 -6.92 11.39 5.01
CA ILE A 46 -7.24 10.50 3.88
C ILE A 46 -6.54 9.15 4.07
N ILE A 47 -5.23 9.17 4.29
CA ILE A 47 -4.45 7.97 4.66
C ILE A 47 -4.36 7.91 6.19
N TRP A 48 -4.73 6.76 6.74
CA TRP A 48 -4.85 6.55 8.18
C TRP A 48 -3.49 6.38 8.85
N LEU A 49 -3.22 7.26 9.82
CA LEU A 49 -2.11 7.12 10.75
C LEU A 49 -2.62 6.47 12.03
N ASN A 50 -2.08 5.30 12.34
CA ASN A 50 -2.39 4.58 13.57
C ASN A 50 -1.61 5.16 14.75
N ASP A 51 -2.32 5.60 15.79
CA ASP A 51 -1.70 6.17 16.99
C ASP A 51 -0.87 5.15 17.79
N LYS A 52 -1.09 3.84 17.60
CA LYS A 52 -0.32 2.75 18.21
C LYS A 52 0.77 2.17 17.31
N ALA A 53 0.98 2.74 16.12
CA ALA A 53 2.04 2.27 15.25
C ALA A 53 3.41 2.34 15.96
N VAL A 54 4.19 1.29 15.81
CA VAL A 54 5.54 1.18 16.36
C VAL A 54 6.54 1.67 15.31
N PHE A 55 7.23 2.77 15.61
CA PHE A 55 8.22 3.39 14.73
C PHE A 55 9.64 3.00 15.14
N LYS A 56 9.96 1.70 15.02
CA LYS A 56 11.25 1.10 15.41
C LYS A 56 12.00 0.55 14.20
N THR A 57 13.33 0.67 14.21
CA THR A 57 14.17 0.20 13.11
C THR A 57 14.00 -1.31 12.90
N GLY A 58 13.80 -1.73 11.65
CA GLY A 58 13.60 -3.13 11.27
C GLY A 58 12.21 -3.70 11.63
N LYS A 59 11.28 -2.88 12.12
CA LYS A 59 9.90 -3.31 12.42
C LYS A 59 8.92 -2.74 11.41
N SER A 60 8.06 -3.59 10.86
CA SER A 60 7.00 -3.17 9.94
C SER A 60 6.03 -2.21 10.64
N ILE A 61 5.57 -1.19 9.92
CA ILE A 61 4.69 -0.16 10.44
C ILE A 61 3.23 -0.49 10.10
N ARG A 62 2.34 -0.46 11.10
CA ARG A 62 0.88 -0.66 10.96
C ARG A 62 0.17 0.67 10.76
N ALA A 63 0.41 1.33 9.64
CA ALA A 63 -0.27 2.57 9.24
C ALA A 63 -0.02 2.80 7.75
N GLY A 64 -0.67 3.79 7.16
CA GLY A 64 -0.16 4.37 5.92
C GLY A 64 -0.24 3.44 4.72
N VAL A 65 0.87 3.30 3.99
CA VAL A 65 1.01 2.50 2.78
C VAL A 65 2.24 1.59 2.87
N PRO A 66 2.16 0.44 3.55
CA PRO A 66 3.23 -0.55 3.50
C PRO A 66 3.45 -1.07 2.08
N VAL A 67 4.71 -1.15 1.67
CA VAL A 67 5.12 -1.79 0.40
C VAL A 67 5.30 -3.29 0.62
N CYS A 68 4.42 -4.10 0.03
CA CYS A 68 4.51 -5.56 0.08
C CYS A 68 5.26 -6.06 -1.17
N TRP A 69 6.47 -6.58 -1.01
CA TRP A 69 7.32 -7.02 -2.13
C TRP A 69 8.46 -7.94 -1.64
N PRO A 70 8.86 -9.01 -2.35
CA PRO A 70 8.43 -9.44 -3.69
C PRO A 70 7.27 -10.44 -3.67
N TRP A 71 6.59 -10.55 -2.53
CA TRP A 71 5.32 -11.25 -2.44
C TRP A 71 4.34 -10.54 -1.52
N PHE A 72 3.06 -10.76 -1.78
CA PHE A 72 1.96 -10.32 -0.92
C PHE A 72 1.51 -11.42 0.04
N GLY A 73 1.01 -11.03 1.22
CA GLY A 73 0.39 -11.92 2.19
C GLY A 73 1.33 -13.03 2.69
N LYS A 74 0.75 -14.19 3.02
CA LYS A 74 1.51 -15.40 3.37
C LYS A 74 2.19 -15.97 2.14
N PHE A 75 3.49 -16.23 2.22
CA PHE A 75 4.29 -16.67 1.09
C PHE A 75 3.71 -17.93 0.42
N GLU A 76 3.25 -18.90 1.21
CA GLU A 76 2.73 -20.20 0.75
C GLU A 76 1.41 -20.09 -0.02
N ARG A 77 0.73 -18.94 0.06
CA ARG A 77 -0.50 -18.64 -0.70
C ARG A 77 -0.22 -18.02 -2.07
N ASN A 78 1.04 -17.71 -2.37
CA ASN A 78 1.40 -17.16 -3.68
C ASN A 78 1.44 -18.25 -4.76
N PRO A 79 1.32 -17.91 -6.04
CA PRO A 79 1.49 -18.89 -7.12
C PRO A 79 2.87 -19.54 -7.10
N GLN A 80 2.96 -20.77 -7.63
CA GLN A 80 4.21 -21.53 -7.68
C GLN A 80 5.35 -20.76 -8.35
N SER A 81 5.05 -19.94 -9.36
CA SER A 81 6.04 -19.10 -10.04
C SER A 81 6.72 -18.10 -9.11
N VAL A 82 5.97 -17.47 -8.21
CA VAL A 82 6.50 -16.57 -7.17
C VAL A 82 7.22 -17.37 -6.08
N GLN A 83 6.65 -18.50 -5.65
CA GLN A 83 7.27 -19.34 -4.63
C GLN A 83 8.64 -19.87 -5.07
N ALA A 84 8.81 -20.17 -6.36
CA ALA A 84 10.07 -20.66 -6.92
C ALA A 84 11.21 -19.62 -6.88
N MET A 85 10.91 -18.34 -6.66
CA MET A 85 11.93 -17.26 -6.60
C MET A 85 12.58 -17.12 -5.22
N TYR A 86 12.04 -17.78 -4.19
CA TYR A 86 12.63 -17.76 -2.85
C TYR A 86 13.43 -19.04 -2.60
N THR A 87 14.68 -18.87 -2.16
CA THR A 87 15.61 -19.99 -1.89
C THR A 87 16.10 -20.01 -0.43
N GLY A 88 15.47 -19.21 0.44
CA GLY A 88 15.84 -19.16 1.86
C GLY A 88 15.45 -20.42 2.63
N GLU A 89 16.29 -20.81 3.59
CA GLU A 89 16.04 -21.94 4.49
C GLU A 89 15.08 -21.61 5.63
N GLN A 90 14.90 -20.31 5.92
CA GLN A 90 14.01 -19.83 6.97
C GLN A 90 12.59 -19.62 6.42
N PRO A 91 11.55 -19.70 7.28
CA PRO A 91 10.20 -19.35 6.87
C PRO A 91 10.15 -17.94 6.29
N ALA A 92 9.62 -17.82 5.08
CA ALA A 92 9.46 -16.54 4.42
C ALA A 92 8.46 -15.66 5.20
N PRO A 93 8.81 -14.39 5.51
CA PRO A 93 7.91 -13.49 6.23
C PRO A 93 6.67 -13.16 5.39
N ALA A 94 5.59 -12.76 6.07
CA ALA A 94 4.42 -12.22 5.37
C ALA A 94 4.72 -10.84 4.76
N HIS A 95 4.17 -10.60 3.56
CA HIS A 95 4.29 -9.36 2.79
C HIS A 95 5.71 -8.99 2.36
N GLY A 96 6.55 -10.01 2.12
CA GLY A 96 7.86 -9.80 1.55
C GLY A 96 8.88 -9.22 2.53
N LEU A 97 9.86 -8.50 1.98
CA LEU A 97 11.14 -8.23 2.63
C LEU A 97 11.42 -6.74 2.85
N VAL A 98 10.72 -5.85 2.14
CA VAL A 98 11.22 -4.47 1.93
C VAL A 98 10.60 -3.39 2.83
N ARG A 99 9.43 -3.63 3.43
CA ARG A 99 8.69 -2.63 4.25
C ARG A 99 9.37 -2.24 5.57
N ALA A 100 10.40 -2.97 5.98
CA ALA A 100 11.16 -2.74 7.21
C ALA A 100 12.62 -2.37 6.94
N MET A 101 13.01 -2.20 5.68
CA MET A 101 14.36 -1.77 5.29
C MET A 101 14.39 -0.25 5.10
N ASP A 102 15.52 0.39 5.34
CA ASP A 102 15.69 1.80 4.96
C ASP A 102 15.89 1.94 3.45
N TRP A 103 15.14 2.86 2.85
CA TRP A 103 15.28 3.25 1.45
C TRP A 103 16.13 4.52 1.37
N GLU A 104 16.81 4.72 0.24
CA GLU A 104 17.56 5.93 -0.04
C GLU A 104 16.64 6.98 -0.66
N LEU A 105 16.68 8.21 -0.14
CA LEU A 105 16.01 9.34 -0.77
C LEU A 105 16.78 9.72 -2.04
N GLY A 106 16.20 9.45 -3.21
CA GLY A 106 16.77 9.77 -4.52
C GLY A 106 16.65 11.24 -4.89
N GLY A 107 15.63 11.93 -4.39
CA GLY A 107 15.44 13.36 -4.61
C GLY A 107 14.07 13.88 -4.19
N ILE A 108 13.99 15.18 -3.96
CA ILE A 108 12.74 15.93 -3.81
C ILE A 108 12.80 17.11 -4.77
N GLU A 109 11.91 17.10 -5.75
CA GLU A 109 11.91 18.04 -6.87
C GLU A 109 10.59 18.82 -6.89
N SER A 110 10.68 20.13 -7.09
CA SER A 110 9.49 20.95 -7.35
C SER A 110 9.12 20.80 -8.82
N GLU A 111 7.88 20.43 -9.11
CA GLU A 111 7.31 20.42 -10.45
C GLU A 111 6.33 21.60 -10.61
N ALA A 112 5.78 21.77 -11.82
CA ALA A 112 4.91 22.92 -12.11
C ALA A 112 3.60 22.90 -11.31
N ASP A 113 3.08 21.71 -11.01
CA ASP A 113 1.79 21.43 -10.37
C ASP A 113 1.93 20.73 -9.00
N GLY A 114 3.14 20.46 -8.53
CA GLY A 114 3.33 19.67 -7.32
C GLY A 114 4.78 19.45 -6.90
N VAL A 115 4.97 18.40 -6.11
CA VAL A 115 6.26 18.00 -5.53
C VAL A 115 6.45 16.52 -5.80
N LYS A 116 7.54 16.18 -6.49
CA LYS A 116 7.93 14.79 -6.74
C LYS A 116 8.99 14.35 -5.75
N VAL A 117 8.84 13.15 -5.23
CA VAL A 117 9.75 12.52 -4.28
C VAL A 117 10.09 11.13 -4.79
N GLU A 118 11.36 10.79 -4.81
CA GLU A 118 11.84 9.47 -5.24
C GLU A 118 12.58 8.78 -4.10
N PHE A 119 12.25 7.52 -3.86
CA PHE A 119 12.98 6.61 -3.00
C PHE A 119 13.47 5.42 -3.79
N LYS A 120 14.69 4.96 -3.50
CA LYS A 120 15.27 3.75 -4.09
C LYS A 120 15.61 2.78 -2.98
N LEU A 121 15.24 1.51 -3.15
CA LEU A 121 15.73 0.50 -2.21
C LEU A 121 17.21 0.24 -2.52
N PRO A 122 18.13 0.48 -1.56
CA PRO A 122 19.51 0.10 -1.75
C PRO A 122 19.61 -1.42 -1.86
N TYR A 123 20.34 -1.90 -2.86
CA TYR A 123 20.57 -3.33 -3.01
C TYR A 123 21.72 -3.75 -2.09
N PRO A 124 21.48 -4.57 -1.05
CA PRO A 124 22.56 -5.02 -0.17
C PRO A 124 23.54 -5.92 -0.94
N GLU A 125 24.82 -5.85 -0.58
CA GLU A 125 25.82 -6.79 -1.06
C GLU A 125 25.40 -8.22 -0.67
N GLY A 126 25.21 -9.09 -1.67
CA GLY A 126 24.67 -10.45 -1.48
C GLY A 126 23.15 -10.61 -1.69
N GLY A 127 22.42 -9.52 -1.95
CA GLY A 127 20.98 -9.55 -2.23
C GLY A 127 20.10 -9.62 -0.99
N LEU A 128 18.79 -9.64 -1.21
CA LEU A 128 17.82 -9.69 -0.12
C LEU A 128 17.79 -11.11 0.51
N PRO A 129 17.51 -11.24 1.82
CA PRO A 129 17.54 -12.55 2.49
C PRO A 129 16.64 -13.60 1.82
N GLY A 130 17.25 -14.68 1.30
CA GLY A 130 16.55 -15.76 0.61
C GLY A 130 16.00 -15.40 -0.78
N TRP A 131 16.32 -14.21 -1.30
CA TRP A 131 15.92 -13.74 -2.62
C TRP A 131 17.18 -13.42 -3.45
N PRO A 132 17.62 -14.34 -4.31
CA PRO A 132 18.89 -14.20 -5.03
C PRO A 132 18.79 -13.33 -6.30
N HIS A 133 17.66 -12.66 -6.55
CA HIS A 133 17.41 -11.95 -7.80
C HIS A 133 17.64 -10.44 -7.68
N GLN A 134 18.33 -9.89 -8.68
CA GLN A 134 18.63 -8.46 -8.77
C GLN A 134 17.47 -7.70 -9.42
N VAL A 135 16.61 -7.12 -8.60
CA VAL A 135 15.50 -6.27 -9.04
C VAL A 135 15.61 -4.93 -8.31
N ASP A 136 15.80 -3.86 -9.09
CA ASP A 136 15.79 -2.50 -8.56
C ASP A 136 14.37 -2.12 -8.19
N LEU A 137 14.21 -1.46 -7.05
CA LEU A 137 12.94 -0.87 -6.64
C LEU A 137 13.05 0.64 -6.49
N THR A 138 12.10 1.32 -7.14
CA THR A 138 11.91 2.77 -7.01
C THR A 138 10.48 3.05 -6.60
N LEU A 139 10.29 3.77 -5.51
CA LEU A 139 9.00 4.36 -5.15
C LEU A 139 9.02 5.84 -5.53
N THR A 140 8.10 6.25 -6.40
CA THR A 140 7.92 7.65 -6.79
C THR A 140 6.59 8.13 -6.24
N LEU A 141 6.62 9.23 -5.49
CA LEU A 141 5.46 9.95 -4.99
C LEU A 141 5.37 11.31 -5.67
N HIS A 142 4.16 11.73 -6.02
CA HIS A 142 3.86 13.07 -6.50
C HIS A 142 2.68 13.64 -5.72
N LEU A 143 2.95 14.75 -5.01
CA LEU A 143 1.98 15.51 -4.22
C LEU A 143 1.58 16.77 -4.99
N SER A 144 0.36 16.76 -5.55
CA SER A 144 -0.28 17.91 -6.21
C SER A 144 -1.64 18.18 -5.54
N GLU A 145 -2.67 18.53 -6.31
CA GLU A 145 -4.07 18.56 -5.84
C GLU A 145 -4.54 17.18 -5.35
N GLN A 146 -3.92 16.11 -5.85
CA GLN A 146 -4.11 14.73 -5.45
C GLN A 146 -2.77 14.13 -5.01
N LEU A 147 -2.81 13.03 -4.25
CA LEU A 147 -1.62 12.24 -3.98
C LEU A 147 -1.54 11.10 -4.99
N SER A 148 -0.40 10.95 -5.66
CA SER A 148 -0.12 9.77 -6.48
C SER A 148 1.20 9.15 -6.08
N PHE A 149 1.27 7.82 -6.11
CA PHE A 149 2.52 7.11 -5.89
C PHE A 149 2.56 5.80 -6.67
N SER A 150 3.76 5.38 -7.03
CA SER A 150 3.99 4.16 -7.80
C SER A 150 5.26 3.46 -7.35
N LEU A 151 5.23 2.14 -7.45
CA LEU A 151 6.36 1.24 -7.24
C LEU A 151 6.78 0.67 -8.59
N THR A 152 8.03 0.90 -8.96
CA THR A 152 8.64 0.31 -10.16
C THR A 152 9.61 -0.78 -9.75
N SER A 153 9.38 -1.99 -10.27
CA SER A 153 10.33 -3.11 -10.24
C SER A 153 11.05 -3.18 -11.57
N HIS A 154 12.38 -3.18 -11.58
CA HIS A 154 13.17 -3.33 -12.80
C HIS A 154 14.19 -4.46 -12.64
N ASN A 155 14.05 -5.50 -13.46
CA ASN A 155 14.89 -6.69 -13.39
C ASN A 155 16.28 -6.39 -13.99
N ARG A 156 17.29 -6.27 -13.13
CA ARG A 156 18.71 -6.10 -13.49
C ARG A 156 19.45 -7.44 -13.63
N GLY A 157 18.82 -8.54 -13.25
CA GLY A 157 19.39 -9.87 -13.35
C GLY A 157 19.38 -10.44 -14.78
N SER A 158 19.93 -11.64 -14.90
CA SER A 158 19.98 -12.42 -16.14
C SER A 158 18.80 -13.37 -16.31
N ASP A 159 18.04 -13.61 -15.25
CA ASP A 159 16.94 -14.57 -15.23
C ASP A 159 15.59 -13.86 -15.21
N THR A 160 14.55 -14.53 -15.72
CA THR A 160 13.18 -14.04 -15.57
C THR A 160 12.72 -14.20 -14.13
N VAL A 161 12.13 -13.15 -13.55
CA VAL A 161 11.61 -13.16 -12.17
C VAL A 161 10.10 -13.08 -12.16
N SER A 162 9.47 -13.77 -11.20
CA SER A 162 8.04 -13.66 -10.94
C SER A 162 7.80 -13.07 -9.56
N LEU A 163 6.92 -12.07 -9.46
CA LEU A 163 6.63 -11.38 -8.20
C LEU A 163 5.14 -11.15 -8.04
N SER A 164 4.72 -11.10 -6.78
CA SER A 164 3.45 -10.49 -6.38
C SER A 164 3.75 -9.31 -5.46
N GLN A 165 2.86 -8.33 -5.43
CA GLN A 165 3.14 -7.09 -4.72
C GLN A 165 1.85 -6.35 -4.37
N ALA A 166 1.94 -5.46 -3.39
CA ALA A 166 0.85 -4.55 -3.05
C ALA A 166 1.37 -3.22 -2.49
N LEU A 167 0.63 -2.16 -2.81
CA LEU A 167 0.63 -0.91 -2.06
C LEU A 167 -0.54 -0.99 -1.07
N HIS A 168 -0.26 -1.38 0.17
CA HIS A 168 -1.27 -1.77 1.15
C HIS A 168 -1.90 -0.55 1.84
N THR A 169 -2.63 0.28 1.10
CA THR A 169 -3.09 1.58 1.63
C THR A 169 -4.16 1.43 2.71
N TYR A 170 -3.91 1.99 3.89
CA TYR A 170 -4.86 2.18 4.99
C TYR A 170 -5.55 3.54 4.80
N PHE A 171 -6.84 3.53 4.49
CA PHE A 171 -7.66 4.74 4.38
C PHE A 171 -8.33 5.07 5.70
N ALA A 172 -8.34 6.35 6.05
CA ALA A 172 -9.11 6.83 7.19
C ALA A 172 -10.58 7.01 6.79
N VAL A 173 -11.47 6.54 7.66
CA VAL A 173 -12.93 6.68 7.50
C VAL A 173 -13.55 7.11 8.82
N SER A 174 -14.72 7.75 8.75
CA SER A 174 -15.47 8.20 9.93
C SER A 174 -15.83 7.03 10.85
N ASP A 175 -16.41 6.00 10.26
CA ASP A 175 -16.75 4.72 10.87
C ASP A 175 -16.97 3.69 9.76
N VAL A 176 -16.16 2.62 9.74
CA VAL A 176 -16.20 1.59 8.69
C VAL A 176 -17.59 0.96 8.53
N ARG A 177 -18.43 0.98 9.57
CA ARG A 177 -19.81 0.47 9.53
C ARG A 177 -20.75 1.33 8.67
N ASN A 178 -20.42 2.60 8.48
CA ASN A 178 -21.25 3.59 7.81
C ASN A 178 -20.69 4.01 6.44
N VAL A 179 -19.56 3.44 6.02
CA VAL A 179 -18.99 3.65 4.69
C VAL A 179 -19.25 2.44 3.79
N HIS A 180 -19.02 2.62 2.50
CA HIS A 180 -19.01 1.54 1.52
C HIS A 180 -17.96 1.76 0.46
N VAL A 181 -17.59 0.68 -0.23
CA VAL A 181 -16.71 0.72 -1.40
C VAL A 181 -17.53 0.54 -2.68
N ASP A 182 -17.45 1.54 -3.55
CA ASP A 182 -18.04 1.54 -4.89
C ASP A 182 -17.06 0.96 -5.93
N GLY A 183 -17.63 0.48 -7.04
CA GLY A 183 -16.87 -0.04 -8.18
C GLY A 183 -16.57 -1.54 -8.10
N VAL A 184 -17.08 -2.21 -7.07
CA VAL A 184 -16.89 -3.66 -6.83
C VAL A 184 -18.09 -4.51 -7.25
N ASN A 185 -19.25 -3.92 -7.55
CA ASN A 185 -20.44 -4.65 -7.95
C ASN A 185 -20.19 -5.54 -9.18
N GLY A 186 -20.57 -6.82 -9.09
CA GLY A 186 -20.41 -7.80 -10.17
C GLY A 186 -19.00 -8.38 -10.30
N LEU A 187 -18.01 -7.89 -9.55
CA LEU A 187 -16.67 -8.47 -9.54
C LEU A 187 -16.65 -9.80 -8.80
N ASN A 188 -15.80 -10.70 -9.27
CA ASN A 188 -15.44 -11.89 -8.51
C ASN A 188 -14.40 -11.52 -7.44
N TYR A 189 -14.53 -12.10 -6.26
CA TYR A 189 -13.53 -11.97 -5.21
C TYR A 189 -13.27 -13.30 -4.51
N ILE A 190 -12.05 -13.47 -4.01
CA ILE A 190 -11.68 -14.58 -3.12
C ILE A 190 -11.92 -14.11 -1.68
N GLU A 191 -12.73 -14.85 -0.92
CA GLU A 191 -12.96 -14.63 0.50
C GLU A 191 -11.93 -15.43 1.31
N THR A 192 -10.90 -14.76 1.84
CA THR A 192 -9.77 -15.47 2.50
C THR A 192 -10.16 -16.06 3.85
N LEU A 193 -11.26 -15.57 4.44
CA LEU A 193 -11.80 -15.98 5.73
C LEU A 193 -12.72 -17.20 5.63
N ASP A 194 -13.15 -17.57 4.43
CA ASP A 194 -14.08 -18.68 4.18
C ASP A 194 -13.52 -19.64 3.13
N ASP A 195 -12.51 -20.40 3.54
CA ASP A 195 -11.83 -21.43 2.75
C ASP A 195 -11.35 -20.96 1.37
N TRP A 196 -11.07 -19.66 1.21
CA TRP A 196 -10.58 -19.07 -0.04
C TRP A 196 -11.56 -19.27 -1.20
N LYS A 197 -12.85 -19.35 -0.90
CA LYS A 197 -13.89 -19.50 -1.92
C LYS A 197 -13.98 -18.25 -2.80
N THR A 198 -14.21 -18.46 -4.09
CA THR A 198 -14.54 -17.37 -5.01
C THR A 198 -16.05 -17.10 -4.96
N ASN A 199 -16.44 -15.85 -4.74
CA ASN A 199 -17.81 -15.38 -4.83
C ASN A 199 -17.92 -14.21 -5.81
N THR A 200 -19.15 -13.81 -6.12
CA THR A 200 -19.43 -12.60 -6.89
C THR A 200 -20.09 -11.55 -6.00
N GLN A 201 -19.53 -10.34 -5.98
CA GLN A 201 -20.05 -9.22 -5.21
C GLN A 201 -21.40 -8.74 -5.78
N GLN A 202 -22.35 -8.43 -4.89
CA GLN A 202 -23.66 -7.89 -5.23
C GLN A 202 -23.81 -6.51 -4.62
N GLY A 203 -23.96 -5.48 -5.46
CA GLY A 203 -23.94 -4.08 -5.04
C GLY A 203 -22.58 -3.65 -4.48
N ASP A 204 -22.58 -2.51 -3.81
CA ASP A 204 -21.39 -1.96 -3.16
C ASP A 204 -20.99 -2.80 -1.94
N LEU A 205 -19.72 -2.72 -1.55
CA LEU A 205 -19.23 -3.44 -0.38
C LEU A 205 -19.50 -2.62 0.89
N HIS A 206 -20.31 -3.19 1.78
CA HIS A 206 -20.48 -2.72 3.16
C HIS A 206 -19.76 -3.64 4.15
N PHE A 207 -19.40 -3.11 5.32
CA PHE A 207 -18.68 -3.84 6.37
C PHE A 207 -19.60 -4.16 7.55
N ALA A 208 -19.75 -5.45 7.85
CA ALA A 208 -20.56 -5.95 8.97
C ALA A 208 -19.80 -6.97 9.85
N GLY A 209 -18.50 -7.12 9.61
CA GLY A 209 -17.61 -8.10 10.25
C GLY A 209 -16.18 -7.95 9.74
N GLU A 210 -15.31 -8.88 10.13
CA GLU A 210 -13.97 -8.99 9.53
C GLU A 210 -14.13 -9.22 8.03
N THR A 211 -13.41 -8.44 7.24
CA THR A 211 -13.41 -8.51 5.77
C THR A 211 -11.98 -8.70 5.34
N ASP A 212 -11.71 -9.72 4.53
CA ASP A 212 -10.42 -9.92 3.86
C ASP A 212 -10.69 -10.54 2.48
N ARG A 213 -10.81 -9.66 1.47
CA ARG A 213 -11.28 -10.01 0.13
C ARG A 213 -10.29 -9.60 -0.93
N ILE A 214 -10.00 -10.50 -1.85
CA ILE A 214 -9.16 -10.24 -3.03
C ILE A 214 -10.08 -10.15 -4.25
N TYR A 215 -10.38 -8.94 -4.71
CA TYR A 215 -11.18 -8.67 -5.90
C TYR A 215 -10.35 -8.87 -7.16
N LEU A 216 -10.80 -9.78 -8.03
CA LEU A 216 -10.18 -10.14 -9.30
C LEU A 216 -10.71 -9.24 -10.43
N ASP A 217 -9.87 -8.98 -11.42
CA ASP A 217 -10.17 -8.10 -12.57
C ASP A 217 -10.78 -6.75 -12.15
N ALA A 218 -10.26 -6.20 -11.05
CA ALA A 218 -10.73 -4.94 -10.50
C ALA A 218 -10.56 -3.81 -11.54
N PRO A 219 -11.56 -2.94 -11.72
CA PRO A 219 -11.43 -1.80 -12.60
C PRO A 219 -10.36 -0.84 -12.06
N PRO A 220 -9.78 0.01 -12.92
CA PRO A 220 -8.81 1.01 -12.47
C PRO A 220 -9.33 1.91 -11.36
N GLN A 221 -10.64 2.20 -11.33
CA GLN A 221 -11.23 3.11 -10.36
C GLN A 221 -12.10 2.38 -9.32
N LEU A 222 -11.78 2.60 -8.05
CA LEU A 222 -12.62 2.27 -6.90
C LEU A 222 -12.87 3.55 -6.08
N SER A 223 -13.87 3.53 -5.20
CA SER A 223 -14.09 4.67 -4.31
C SER A 223 -14.58 4.25 -2.94
N ILE A 224 -14.20 5.01 -1.91
CA ILE A 224 -14.78 4.92 -0.58
C ILE A 224 -15.78 6.07 -0.44
N VAL A 225 -17.01 5.75 -0.06
CA VAL A 225 -18.08 6.72 0.16
C VAL A 225 -18.33 6.84 1.65
N ASP A 226 -18.09 8.04 2.20
CA ASP A 226 -18.19 8.33 3.62
C ASP A 226 -19.17 9.49 3.85
N ALA A 227 -20.43 9.13 4.12
CA ALA A 227 -21.50 10.10 4.29
C ALA A 227 -21.34 10.97 5.53
N ALA A 228 -20.75 10.45 6.61
CA ALA A 228 -20.59 11.22 7.85
C ALA A 228 -19.48 12.27 7.75
N TRP A 229 -18.50 12.07 6.86
CA TRP A 229 -17.49 13.07 6.50
C TRP A 229 -17.81 13.81 5.19
N GLU A 230 -19.01 13.60 4.63
CA GLU A 230 -19.50 14.25 3.41
C GLU A 230 -18.51 14.17 2.24
N ARG A 231 -17.82 13.04 2.09
CA ARG A 231 -16.77 12.86 1.07
C ARG A 231 -16.79 11.52 0.35
N ARG A 232 -16.19 11.52 -0.83
CA ARG A 232 -15.80 10.36 -1.63
C ARG A 232 -14.29 10.38 -1.84
N ILE A 233 -13.59 9.35 -1.36
CA ILE A 233 -12.20 9.12 -1.74
C ILE A 233 -12.19 8.29 -3.02
N VAL A 234 -11.60 8.83 -4.08
CA VAL A 234 -11.47 8.16 -5.38
C VAL A 234 -10.04 7.65 -5.54
N LEU A 235 -9.91 6.37 -5.83
CA LEU A 235 -8.64 5.72 -6.11
C LEU A 235 -8.58 5.36 -7.59
N THR A 236 -7.49 5.69 -8.27
CA THR A 236 -7.25 5.25 -9.65
C THR A 236 -5.93 4.48 -9.72
N ALA A 237 -6.04 3.17 -9.82
CA ALA A 237 -4.94 2.23 -9.93
C ALA A 237 -4.41 2.10 -11.37
N THR A 238 -3.11 1.84 -11.50
CA THR A 238 -2.43 1.50 -12.74
C THR A 238 -1.48 0.33 -12.52
N GLY A 239 -1.18 -0.42 -13.59
CA GLY A 239 -0.26 -1.56 -13.52
C GLY A 239 -0.74 -2.73 -12.67
N SER A 240 -2.03 -2.80 -12.36
CA SER A 240 -2.65 -3.88 -11.59
C SER A 240 -4.08 -4.15 -12.03
N ARG A 241 -4.55 -5.37 -11.78
CA ARG A 241 -5.94 -5.80 -11.98
C ARG A 241 -6.52 -6.48 -10.74
N THR A 242 -5.85 -6.37 -9.59
CA THR A 242 -6.33 -6.92 -8.33
C THR A 242 -6.40 -5.82 -7.27
N ALA A 243 -7.46 -5.86 -6.46
CA ALA A 243 -7.61 -5.02 -5.29
C ALA A 243 -7.87 -5.89 -4.06
N VAL A 244 -7.12 -5.68 -2.98
CA VAL A 244 -7.43 -6.32 -1.69
C VAL A 244 -8.19 -5.33 -0.83
N ILE A 245 -9.34 -5.75 -0.30
CA ILE A 245 -10.12 -4.93 0.64
C ILE A 245 -10.14 -5.62 1.98
N TRP A 246 -9.63 -4.93 3.01
CA TRP A 246 -9.43 -5.51 4.33
C TRP A 246 -9.91 -4.57 5.44
N ASN A 247 -10.57 -5.16 6.44
CA ASN A 247 -10.81 -4.55 7.75
C ASN A 247 -10.72 -5.65 8.82
N PRO A 248 -9.91 -5.47 9.88
CA PRO A 248 -9.72 -6.51 10.89
C PRO A 248 -10.96 -6.74 11.77
N TRP A 249 -11.86 -5.78 11.88
CA TRP A 249 -12.94 -5.81 12.87
C TRP A 249 -12.41 -6.01 14.30
N ILE A 250 -13.26 -6.50 15.19
CA ILE A 250 -13.04 -6.50 16.64
C ILE A 250 -11.91 -7.46 17.06
N ASP A 251 -12.09 -8.76 16.82
CA ASP A 251 -11.20 -9.78 17.40
C ASP A 251 -9.80 -9.74 16.79
N ARG A 252 -9.71 -9.53 15.48
CA ARG A 252 -8.41 -9.39 14.81
C ARG A 252 -7.68 -8.14 15.27
N ALA A 253 -8.36 -7.00 15.42
CA ALA A 253 -7.72 -5.77 15.92
C ALA A 253 -7.19 -5.96 17.34
N ALA A 254 -7.96 -6.61 18.23
CA ALA A 254 -7.52 -6.89 19.59
C ALA A 254 -6.27 -7.82 19.66
N ALA A 255 -6.03 -8.63 18.62
CA ALA A 255 -4.84 -9.47 18.51
C ALA A 255 -3.62 -8.73 17.94
N LEU A 256 -3.78 -7.51 17.41
CA LEU A 256 -2.70 -6.70 16.85
C LEU A 256 -2.13 -5.78 17.94
N ALA A 257 -0.98 -6.14 18.50
CA ALA A 257 -0.34 -5.37 19.57
C ALA A 257 0.06 -3.93 19.19
N ASP A 258 0.14 -3.65 17.89
CA ASP A 258 0.49 -2.36 17.30
C ASP A 258 -0.74 -1.60 16.77
N MET A 259 -1.95 -1.91 17.25
CA MET A 259 -3.21 -1.26 16.86
C MET A 259 -4.12 -1.13 18.08
N ASP A 260 -4.89 -0.04 18.17
CA ASP A 260 -5.93 0.06 19.20
C ASP A 260 -7.04 -0.97 18.96
N ASN A 261 -7.61 -1.51 20.04
CA ASN A 261 -8.73 -2.47 19.99
C ASN A 261 -9.93 -1.94 19.20
N ASP A 262 -10.12 -0.61 19.15
CA ASP A 262 -11.19 0.06 18.43
C ASP A 262 -10.72 0.72 17.11
N GLY A 263 -9.43 0.62 16.78
CA GLY A 263 -8.85 1.27 15.61
C GLY A 263 -9.47 0.82 14.29
N TRP A 264 -10.03 -0.40 14.25
CA TRP A 264 -10.72 -0.96 13.09
C TRP A 264 -11.92 -0.11 12.65
N GLN A 265 -12.51 0.67 13.57
CA GLN A 265 -13.65 1.53 13.25
C GLN A 265 -13.25 2.66 12.32
N ARG A 266 -12.00 3.16 12.41
CA ARG A 266 -11.56 4.40 11.76
C ARG A 266 -10.77 4.15 10.47
N MET A 267 -10.74 2.91 10.00
CA MET A 267 -9.94 2.53 8.85
C MET A 267 -10.58 1.44 8.00
N LEU A 268 -10.18 1.40 6.74
CA LEU A 268 -10.26 0.20 5.90
C LEU A 268 -9.05 0.22 4.96
N CYS A 269 -8.65 -0.93 4.44
CA CYS A 269 -7.64 -1.01 3.40
C CYS A 269 -8.29 -1.20 2.03
N ILE A 270 -7.81 -0.45 1.04
CA ILE A 270 -7.93 -0.82 -0.38
C ILE A 270 -6.51 -0.85 -0.91
N GLU A 271 -6.05 -2.04 -1.23
CA GLU A 271 -4.67 -2.29 -1.61
C GLU A 271 -4.56 -2.46 -3.11
N THR A 272 -3.76 -1.63 -3.76
CA THR A 272 -3.43 -1.78 -5.18
C THR A 272 -2.44 -2.92 -5.32
N ALA A 273 -2.81 -4.00 -5.99
CA ALA A 273 -2.08 -5.25 -5.89
C ALA A 273 -1.95 -6.03 -7.21
N ASN A 274 -0.81 -6.71 -7.37
CA ASN A 274 -0.58 -7.74 -8.37
C ASN A 274 -0.48 -9.08 -7.61
N VAL A 275 -1.59 -9.81 -7.48
CA VAL A 275 -1.67 -11.04 -6.68
C VAL A 275 -2.52 -12.09 -7.37
N MET A 276 -2.49 -13.33 -6.89
CA MET A 276 -3.21 -14.47 -7.47
C MET A 276 -2.84 -14.69 -8.95
N ASP A 277 -3.75 -14.51 -9.90
CA ASP A 277 -3.46 -14.66 -11.33
C ASP A 277 -2.87 -13.39 -11.97
N ASP A 278 -2.85 -12.25 -11.26
CA ASP A 278 -2.20 -11.02 -11.67
C ASP A 278 -0.72 -10.96 -11.25
N VAL A 279 0.01 -12.08 -11.37
CA VAL A 279 1.47 -12.13 -11.12
C VAL A 279 2.23 -11.30 -12.16
N VAL A 280 3.24 -10.57 -11.71
CA VAL A 280 4.16 -9.86 -12.59
C VAL A 280 5.31 -10.79 -12.96
N THR A 281 5.56 -10.98 -14.25
CA THR A 281 6.72 -11.70 -14.78
C THR A 281 7.63 -10.74 -15.53
N LEU A 282 8.87 -10.57 -15.07
CA LEU A 282 9.86 -9.66 -15.65
C LEU A 282 11.00 -10.44 -16.29
N ALA A 283 11.08 -10.40 -17.62
CA ALA A 283 12.29 -10.80 -18.34
C ALA A 283 13.49 -9.91 -17.94
N PRO A 284 14.73 -10.33 -18.23
CA PRO A 284 15.90 -9.47 -18.02
C PRO A 284 15.73 -8.09 -18.65
N SER A 285 16.10 -7.04 -17.93
CA SER A 285 15.92 -5.62 -18.30
C SER A 285 14.47 -5.14 -18.43
N ALA A 286 13.47 -6.00 -18.21
CA ALA A 286 12.07 -5.56 -18.18
C ALA A 286 11.76 -4.85 -16.86
N SER A 287 10.80 -3.94 -16.91
CA SER A 287 10.25 -3.28 -15.73
C SER A 287 8.74 -3.33 -15.71
N HIS A 288 8.18 -3.25 -14.50
CA HIS A 288 6.76 -3.08 -14.28
C HIS A 288 6.54 -2.01 -13.21
N THR A 289 5.56 -1.15 -13.45
CA THR A 289 5.18 -0.06 -12.54
C THR A 289 3.74 -0.25 -12.12
N MET A 290 3.52 -0.39 -10.82
CA MET A 290 2.21 -0.43 -10.19
C MET A 290 2.00 0.86 -9.40
N GLY A 291 0.87 1.53 -9.56
CA GLY A 291 0.64 2.81 -8.90
C GLY A 291 -0.82 3.09 -8.59
N VAL A 292 -1.03 4.11 -7.78
CA VAL A 292 -2.36 4.60 -7.44
C VAL A 292 -2.34 6.11 -7.28
N SER A 293 -3.41 6.76 -7.73
CA SER A 293 -3.71 8.14 -7.42
C SER A 293 -4.95 8.21 -6.54
N ILE A 294 -4.90 9.08 -5.53
CA ILE A 294 -5.91 9.24 -4.49
C ILE A 294 -6.36 10.69 -4.49
N ASP A 295 -7.66 10.89 -4.64
CA ASP A 295 -8.35 12.18 -4.62
C ASP A 295 -9.51 12.14 -3.61
N SER A 296 -9.87 13.28 -3.02
CA SER A 296 -10.98 13.42 -2.06
C SER A 296 -11.95 14.48 -2.54
N LYS A 297 -13.16 14.05 -2.88
CA LYS A 297 -14.22 14.90 -3.44
C LYS A 297 -15.38 15.04 -2.46
N PRO A 298 -16.10 16.17 -2.41
CA PRO A 298 -17.38 16.28 -1.72
C PRO A 298 -18.41 15.28 -2.29
N LEU A 299 -19.37 14.84 -1.47
CA LEU A 299 -20.52 14.03 -1.91
C LEU A 299 -21.61 14.85 -2.62
#